data_AF-A0A9D5LJB3-F1
#
_entry.id   AF-A0A9D5LJB3-F1
#
_cell.length_a   1.000
_cell.length_b   1.000
_cell.length_c   1.000
_cell.angle_alpha   90.00
_cell.angle_beta   90.00
_cell.angle_gamma   90.00
#
_symmetry.space_group_name_H-M   'P 1'
#
loop_
_entity.id
_entity.type
_entity.pdbx_description
1 polymer ?
#
loop_
_entity_poly.entity_id
_entity_poly.type
_entity_poly.pdbx_seq_one_letter_code
_entity_poly.pdbx_strand_id
1 'polypeptide(L)' 'MASIKFYFDDRRAKPNKPVILKLAVAHKSKTSYVSLDIKLLPSQRDERGCKVKNHPDK' A
#
# COMPACT_ATOMS: atom_id res chain seq x y z
N MET A 1 7.28 -11.31 17.80
CA MET A 1 5.86 -10.96 17.52
C MET A 1 5.72 -10.72 16.02
N ALA A 2 4.72 -11.30 15.38
CA ALA A 2 4.42 -11.00 13.98
C ALA A 2 3.64 -9.67 13.92
N SER A 3 3.92 -8.85 12.91
CA SER A 3 3.19 -7.60 12.67
C SER A 3 2.69 -7.55 11.25
N ILE A 4 1.50 -6.96 11.08
CA ILE A 4 0.83 -6.82 9.80
C ILE A 4 0.61 -5.34 9.53
N LYS A 5 1.03 -4.86 8.36
CA LYS A 5 0.84 -3.47 7.94
C LYS A 5 0.46 -3.41 6.47
N PHE A 6 -0.36 -2.44 6.09
CA PHE A 6 -0.53 -2.10 4.68
C PHE A 6 0.77 -1.50 4.14
N TYR A 7 1.19 -2.00 2.99
CA TYR A 7 2.39 -1.58 2.29
C TYR A 7 2.04 -1.20 0.86
N PHE A 8 2.29 0.05 0.53
CA PHE A 8 2.13 0.55 -0.83
C PHE A 8 3.52 0.74 -1.43
N ASP A 9 3.74 0.16 -2.61
CA ASP A 9 5.06 0.02 -3.20
C ASP A 9 5.47 1.27 -3.99
N ASP A 10 5.86 2.33 -3.26
CA ASP A 10 6.25 3.61 -3.86
C ASP A 10 7.48 3.52 -4.76
N ARG A 11 8.33 2.51 -4.54
CA ARG A 11 9.60 2.34 -5.27
C ARG A 11 9.40 2.22 -6.78
N ARG A 12 8.24 1.73 -7.20
CA ARG A 12 7.86 1.58 -8.61
C ARG A 12 6.66 2.46 -9.00
N ALA A 13 6.19 3.29 -8.06
CA ALA A 13 5.07 4.18 -8.31
C ALA A 13 5.48 5.24 -9.35
N LYS A 14 4.64 5.39 -10.38
CA LYS A 14 4.76 6.48 -11.35
C LYS A 14 3.56 7.41 -11.17
N PRO A 15 3.74 8.73 -11.38
CA PRO A 15 2.61 9.65 -11.40
C PRO A 15 1.55 9.13 -12.40
N ASN A 16 0.29 9.12 -11.95
CA ASN A 16 -0.88 8.64 -12.70
C ASN A 16 -0.90 7.14 -13.06
N LYS A 17 0.00 6.31 -12.53
CA LYS A 17 -0.10 4.85 -12.69
C LYS A 17 -0.58 4.20 -11.40
N PRO A 18 -1.62 3.34 -11.45
CA PRO A 18 -2.07 2.62 -10.28
C PRO A 18 -1.01 1.64 -9.81
N VAL A 19 -0.85 1.54 -8.51
CA VAL A 19 0.04 0.59 -7.83
C VAL A 19 -0.82 -0.32 -6.97
N ILE A 20 -0.40 -1.58 -6.87
CA ILE A 20 -1.09 -2.58 -6.07
C ILE A 20 -0.75 -2.39 -4.60
N LEU A 21 -1.77 -2.32 -3.76
CA LEU A 21 -1.63 -2.36 -2.31
C LEU A 21 -1.27 -3.79 -1.88
N LYS A 22 -0.25 -3.90 -1.04
CA LYS A 22 0.22 -5.16 -0.49
C LYS A 22 0.02 -5.15 1.03
N LEU A 23 -0.14 -6.33 1.61
CA LEU A 23 -0.12 -6.55 3.04
C LEU A 23 1.27 -7.09 3.41
N ALA A 24 2.02 -6.32 4.18
CA ALA A 24 3.32 -6.73 4.68
C ALA A 24 3.13 -7.52 5.98
N VAL A 25 3.55 -8.78 5.97
CA VAL A 25 3.64 -9.64 7.15
C VAL A 25 5.10 -9.71 7.55
N ALA A 26 5.45 -9.05 8.65
CA ALA A 26 6.80 -9.04 9.19
C ALA A 26 6.90 -9.94 10.42
N HIS A 27 7.88 -10.84 10.43
CA HIS A 27 8.18 -11.71 11.56
C HIS A 27 9.70 -11.90 11.70
N LYS A 28 10.25 -11.53 12.86
CA LYS A 28 11.70 -11.43 13.09
C LYS A 28 12.32 -10.51 12.01
N SER A 29 13.37 -10.95 11.33
CA SER A 29 14.06 -10.19 10.26
C SER A 29 13.54 -10.49 8.86
N LYS A 30 12.38 -11.15 8.72
CA LYS A 30 11.79 -11.53 7.43
C LYS A 30 10.47 -10.79 7.22
N THR A 31 10.27 -10.29 6.01
CA THR A 31 9.03 -9.63 5.58
C THR A 31 8.53 -10.30 4.32
N SER A 32 7.27 -10.75 4.35
CA SER A 32 6.56 -11.26 3.18
C SER A 32 5.47 -10.28 2.76
N TYR A 33 5.12 -10.27 1.49
CA TYR A 33 4.09 -9.39 0.94
C TYR A 33 2.99 -10.21 0.30
N VAL A 34 1.74 -9.90 0.65
CA VAL A 34 0.55 -10.47 0.01
C VAL A 34 -0.10 -9.37 -0.81
N SER A 35 -0.24 -9.56 -2.12
CA SER A 35 -0.97 -8.61 -2.96
C SER A 35 -2.46 -8.64 -2.63
N LEU A 36 -3.09 -7.48 -2.46
CA LEU A 36 -4.52 -7.37 -2.14
C LEU A 36 -5.40 -7.10 -3.37
N ASP A 37 -4.82 -7.08 -4.58
CA ASP A 37 -5.44 -6.70 -5.87
C ASP A 37 -6.15 -5.34 -5.91
N ILE A 38 -6.11 -4.58 -4.82
CA ILE A 38 -6.53 -3.19 -4.73
C ILE A 38 -5.50 -2.32 -5.46
N LYS A 39 -5.95 -1.58 -6.47
CA LYS A 39 -5.16 -0.66 -7.27
C LYS A 39 -5.44 0.77 -6.83
N LEU A 40 -4.41 1.50 -6.40
CA LEU A 40 -4.53 2.90 -5.99
C LEU A 40 -3.51 3.76 -6.73
N LEU A 41 -3.92 4.96 -7.11
CA LEU A 41 -2.98 5.97 -7.58
C LEU A 41 -2.13 6.50 -6.42
N PRO A 42 -0.88 6.92 -6.66
CA PRO A 42 -0.06 7.56 -5.62
C PRO A 42 -0.73 8.79 -5.00
N SER A 43 -1.52 9.54 -5.78
CA SER A 43 -2.30 10.69 -5.32
C SER A 43 -3.40 10.33 -4.33
N GLN A 44 -3.88 9.09 -4.34
CA GLN A 44 -4.93 8.58 -3.46
C GLN A 44 -4.38 8.03 -2.14
N ARG A 45 -3.06 8.03 -1.96
CA ARG A 45 -2.44 7.58 -0.72
C ARG A 45 -2.31 8.75 0.27
N ASP A 46 -2.76 8.53 1.50
CA ASP A 46 -2.38 9.34 2.64
C ASP A 46 -1.09 8.80 3.26
N GLU A 47 0.02 9.49 3.02
CA GLU A 47 1.35 9.12 3.54
C GLU A 47 1.41 9.11 5.07
N ARG A 48 0.60 9.94 5.74
CA ARG A 48 0.64 10.12 7.20
C ARG A 48 -0.43 9.29 7.90
N GLY A 49 -1.62 9.19 7.30
CA GLY A 49 -2.78 8.55 7.94
C GLY A 49 -2.93 7.06 7.67
N CYS A 50 -2.15 6.45 6.76
CA CYS A 50 -2.37 5.08 6.28
C CYS A 50 -3.81 4.86 5.77
N LYS A 51 -4.41 5.89 5.19
CA LYS A 51 -5.78 5.90 4.66
C LYS A 51 -5.75 6.13 3.15
N VAL A 52 -6.83 5.74 2.48
CA VAL A 52 -7.07 6.15 1.09
C VAL A 52 -7.78 7.51 1.13
N LYS A 53 -7.21 8.50 0.43
CA LYS A 53 -7.80 9.83 0.23
C LYS A 53 -8.25 9.96 -1.23
N ASN A 54 -9.21 10.85 -1.51
CA ASN A 54 -9.72 11.11 -2.86
C ASN A 54 -10.18 9.82 -3.59
N HIS A 55 -10.98 9.01 -2.90
CA HIS A 55 -11.65 7.88 -3.54
C HIS A 55 -12.60 8.42 -4.61
N PRO A 56 -12.65 7.84 -5.84
CA PRO A 56 -13.41 8.39 -6.95
C PRO A 56 -14.93 8.42 -6.69
N ASP A 57 -15.43 7.50 -5.86
CA ASP A 57 -16.85 7.45 -5.44
C ASP A 57 -17.16 8.33 -4.21
N LYS A 58 -16.51 9.49 -4.06
CA LYS A 58 -16.74 10.39 -2.92
C LYS A 58 -17.03 11.82 -3.36
#